data_AF-D0LMJ2-F1
#
_entry.id   AF-D0LMJ2-F1
#
_cell.length_a   1.000
_cell.length_b   1.000
_cell.length_c   1.000
_cell.angle_alpha   90.00
_cell.angle_beta   90.00
_cell.angle_gamma   90.00
#
_symmetry.space_group_name_H-M   'P 1'
#
loop_
_entity.id
_entity.type
_entity.pdbx_description
1 polymer ?
#
loop_
_entity_poly.entity_id
_entity_poly.type
_entity_poly.pdbx_seq_one_letter_code
_entity_poly.pdbx_strand_id
1 'polypeptide(L)'
;MNNIVTNWYWIGRTRARAALVIMSSLLLAGLATGCDEEGVDSEEEARAAYIGLDGAIAKSLTLGLLGFNEATSANIPEQMDVGDVSGTLLVNGQVDQGSSDNKGMRLRLDFTEYQDEIPEPDEELVVIYDTDPEAAFEELPYLEIRLRDIPDGTFEGVLTGEFFMGGELEGSVVLDLSFTGDIQDDGNGGVERVPGSVVVTGTADSEYGVYDVDVTL
;
A
#
# COMPACT_ATOMS: atom_id res chain seq x y z
N MET A 1 18.14 -64.24 4.77
CA MET A 1 18.51 -64.99 3.55
C MET A 1 19.29 -64.04 2.64
N ASN A 2 20.40 -64.50 2.07
CA ASN A 2 21.12 -63.98 0.88
C ASN A 2 21.58 -62.50 0.91
N ASN A 3 22.90 -62.20 0.98
CA ASN A 3 23.90 -62.18 -0.13
C ASN A 3 23.81 -60.89 -0.97
N ILE A 4 24.88 -60.22 -1.45
CA ILE A 4 26.34 -60.53 -1.48
C ILE A 4 27.17 -59.22 -1.67
N VAL A 5 28.35 -59.15 -1.04
CA VAL A 5 29.69 -58.60 -1.46
C VAL A 5 29.72 -57.58 -2.63
N THR A 6 30.37 -56.40 -2.51
CA THR A 6 31.82 -56.14 -2.72
C THR A 6 32.30 -54.84 -2.05
N ASN A 7 33.41 -54.80 -1.29
CA ASN A 7 34.83 -54.64 -1.72
C ASN A 7 35.07 -53.29 -2.45
N TRP A 8 36.07 -52.44 -2.14
CA TRP A 8 37.50 -52.75 -1.97
C TRP A 8 38.25 -51.95 -0.89
N TYR A 9 39.32 -52.58 -0.39
CA TYR A 9 40.37 -52.06 0.51
C TYR A 9 41.31 -51.06 -0.20
N TRP A 10 41.96 -50.15 0.53
CA TRP A 10 43.43 -50.13 0.63
C TRP A 10 43.94 -49.22 1.77
N ILE A 11 45.05 -49.63 2.39
CA ILE A 11 45.67 -49.00 3.57
C ILE A 11 46.91 -48.20 3.16
N GLY A 12 47.08 -47.00 3.71
CA GLY A 12 48.31 -46.20 3.55
C GLY A 12 48.70 -45.46 4.84
N ARG A 13 49.41 -46.14 5.76
CA ARG A 13 50.12 -45.48 6.86
C ARG A 13 51.55 -45.14 6.43
N THR A 14 51.98 -43.90 6.65
CA THR A 14 53.39 -43.63 7.00
C THR A 14 53.52 -42.39 7.87
N ARG A 15 54.60 -42.33 8.65
CA ARG A 15 54.87 -41.31 9.67
C ARG A 15 55.91 -40.30 9.16
N ALA A 16 55.88 -39.09 9.71
CA ALA A 16 56.97 -38.49 10.51
C ALA A 16 57.39 -37.05 10.13
N ARG A 17 57.20 -36.17 11.13
CA ARG A 17 58.16 -35.18 11.67
C ARG A 17 58.58 -33.95 10.84
N ALA A 18 58.29 -32.81 11.45
CA ALA A 18 59.10 -31.59 11.53
C ALA A 18 59.30 -30.77 10.23
N ALA A 19 59.57 -29.47 10.28
CA ALA A 19 59.23 -28.41 11.24
C ALA A 19 59.69 -27.08 10.62
N LEU A 20 58.84 -26.05 10.57
CA LEU A 20 59.31 -24.66 10.68
C LEU A 20 58.15 -23.73 11.07
N VAL A 21 58.45 -22.79 11.97
CA VAL A 21 57.55 -21.72 12.39
C VAL A 21 57.78 -20.51 11.50
N ILE A 22 56.72 -19.94 10.93
CA ILE A 22 56.65 -18.48 10.71
C ILE A 22 55.33 -18.00 11.31
N MET A 23 55.47 -17.02 12.19
CA MET A 23 54.40 -16.41 12.97
C MET A 23 54.05 -15.08 12.31
N SER A 24 52.84 -14.96 11.77
CA SER A 24 52.25 -13.68 11.39
C SER A 24 50.80 -13.65 11.86
N SER A 25 50.61 -13.02 13.00
CA SER A 25 49.31 -12.79 13.61
C SER A 25 48.59 -11.67 12.86
N LEU A 26 47.37 -11.93 12.38
CA LEU A 26 46.36 -10.88 12.28
C LEU A 26 45.05 -11.46 12.83
N LEU A 27 44.64 -10.95 13.99
CA LEU A 27 43.26 -11.14 14.44
C LEU A 27 42.39 -10.19 13.63
N LEU A 28 41.32 -10.71 13.03
CA LEU A 28 40.01 -10.09 13.21
C LEU A 28 39.00 -11.22 13.41
N ALA A 29 38.52 -11.33 14.65
CA ALA A 29 37.46 -12.27 15.00
C ALA A 29 36.12 -11.66 14.59
N GLY A 30 35.16 -12.54 14.29
CA GLY A 30 33.96 -12.22 13.53
C GLY A 30 33.06 -11.12 14.08
N LEU A 31 32.26 -10.60 13.16
CA LEU A 31 30.82 -10.51 13.34
C LEU A 31 30.18 -10.97 12.03
N ALA A 32 29.49 -12.10 12.08
CA ALA A 32 28.37 -12.34 11.19
C ALA A 32 27.15 -11.73 11.90
N THR A 33 26.92 -10.44 11.65
CA THR A 33 25.57 -9.88 11.63
C THR A 33 24.94 -10.37 10.32
N GLY A 34 23.70 -10.90 10.34
CA GLY A 34 22.49 -10.07 10.41
C GLY A 34 22.05 -9.79 8.95
N CYS A 35 20.89 -10.21 8.41
CA CYS A 35 19.55 -10.27 9.04
C CYS A 35 19.20 -8.89 9.65
N ASP A 36 18.05 -8.26 9.38
CA ASP A 36 16.86 -8.66 8.59
C ASP A 36 16.19 -7.37 8.01
N GLU A 37 15.77 -7.21 6.74
CA GLU A 37 16.40 -7.68 5.47
C GLU A 37 16.18 -6.63 4.29
N GLU A 38 14.95 -6.29 3.81
CA GLU A 38 14.63 -5.24 2.77
C GLU A 38 13.27 -4.52 3.07
N GLY A 39 13.29 -3.24 3.48
CA GLY A 39 12.09 -2.46 3.85
C GLY A 39 12.45 -1.07 4.40
N VAL A 40 11.46 -0.20 4.64
CA VAL A 40 11.60 1.23 4.99
C VAL A 40 12.74 1.49 6.01
N ASP A 41 13.91 1.93 5.55
CA ASP A 41 15.14 2.02 6.36
C ASP A 41 15.38 3.42 6.94
N SER A 42 14.70 4.43 6.38
CA SER A 42 14.89 5.83 6.68
C SER A 42 13.60 6.66 6.70
N GLU A 43 13.67 7.83 7.35
CA GLU A 43 12.58 8.82 7.40
C GLU A 43 12.16 9.33 6.02
N GLU A 44 13.09 9.33 5.05
CA GLU A 44 12.82 9.78 3.67
C GLU A 44 12.16 8.67 2.84
N GLU A 45 12.57 7.40 2.98
CA GLU A 45 11.87 6.26 2.36
C GLU A 45 10.46 6.07 2.92
N ALA A 46 10.29 6.24 4.23
CA ALA A 46 8.96 6.22 4.86
C ALA A 46 8.06 7.28 4.23
N ARG A 47 8.60 8.50 4.08
CA ARG A 47 7.90 9.61 3.45
C ARG A 47 7.58 9.36 1.97
N ALA A 48 8.48 8.74 1.20
CA ALA A 48 8.23 8.33 -0.17
C ALA A 48 7.06 7.33 -0.26
N ALA A 49 7.06 6.30 0.60
CA ALA A 49 5.98 5.32 0.74
C ALA A 49 4.60 5.97 0.89
N TYR A 50 4.52 7.00 1.74
CA TYR A 50 3.27 7.69 2.05
C TYR A 50 2.90 8.75 1.00
N ILE A 51 3.84 9.23 0.19
CA ILE A 51 3.57 10.08 -0.98
C ILE A 51 2.95 9.27 -2.12
N GLY A 52 3.40 8.04 -2.37
CA GLY A 52 2.83 7.19 -3.43
C GLY A 52 1.33 6.92 -3.30
N LEU A 53 0.85 6.91 -2.06
CA LEU A 53 -0.55 6.66 -1.75
C LEU A 53 -1.48 7.84 -2.12
N ASP A 54 -0.94 9.00 -2.53
CA ASP A 54 -1.68 10.09 -3.19
C ASP A 54 -2.46 9.56 -4.41
N GLY A 55 -1.77 8.87 -5.34
CA GLY A 55 -2.38 8.32 -6.55
C GLY A 55 -3.54 7.37 -6.24
N ALA A 56 -3.31 6.46 -5.30
CA ALA A 56 -4.32 5.53 -4.79
C ALA A 56 -5.52 6.24 -4.13
N ILE A 57 -5.31 7.29 -3.32
CA ILE A 57 -6.37 8.13 -2.74
C ILE A 57 -7.15 8.84 -3.84
N ALA A 58 -6.47 9.46 -4.80
CA ALA A 58 -7.08 10.20 -5.89
C ALA A 58 -7.96 9.29 -6.75
N LYS A 59 -7.49 8.09 -7.11
CA LYS A 59 -8.29 7.06 -7.80
C LYS A 59 -9.46 6.59 -6.93
N SER A 60 -9.24 6.33 -5.65
CA SER A 60 -10.30 5.92 -4.69
C SER A 60 -11.45 6.93 -4.61
N LEU A 61 -11.14 8.22 -4.51
CA LEU A 61 -12.14 9.29 -4.49
C LEU A 61 -12.87 9.41 -5.84
N THR A 62 -12.17 9.27 -6.97
CA THR A 62 -12.77 9.26 -8.31
C THR A 62 -13.74 8.10 -8.48
N LEU A 63 -13.32 6.87 -8.15
CA LEU A 63 -14.14 5.67 -8.23
C LEU A 63 -15.35 5.75 -7.29
N GLY A 64 -15.20 6.35 -6.11
CA GLY A 64 -16.31 6.66 -5.22
C GLY A 64 -17.39 7.54 -5.88
N LEU A 65 -17.00 8.62 -6.56
CA LEU A 65 -17.93 9.50 -7.27
C LEU A 65 -18.52 8.86 -8.55
N LEU A 66 -17.74 8.07 -9.29
CA LEU A 66 -18.27 7.28 -10.42
C LEU A 66 -19.37 6.31 -9.94
N GLY A 67 -19.11 5.61 -8.84
CA GLY A 67 -20.08 4.71 -8.21
C GLY A 67 -21.32 5.46 -7.68
N PHE A 68 -21.15 6.68 -7.18
CA PHE A 68 -22.26 7.56 -6.84
C PHE A 68 -23.11 7.94 -8.07
N ASN A 69 -22.49 8.28 -9.21
CA ASN A 69 -23.19 8.63 -10.44
C ASN A 69 -23.94 7.44 -11.06
N GLU A 70 -23.43 6.21 -10.90
CA GLU A 70 -24.11 4.99 -11.35
C GLU A 70 -25.15 4.43 -10.35
N ALA A 71 -25.20 4.94 -9.11
CA ALA A 71 -26.06 4.41 -8.06
C ALA A 71 -27.55 4.63 -8.32
N THR A 72 -28.25 3.58 -8.74
CA THR A 72 -29.72 3.55 -8.89
C THR A 72 -30.47 3.19 -7.60
N SER A 73 -29.75 3.00 -6.48
CA SER A 73 -30.29 2.57 -5.19
C SER A 73 -29.43 3.07 -4.02
N ALA A 74 -29.72 2.60 -2.80
CA ALA A 74 -28.86 2.82 -1.63
C ALA A 74 -27.49 2.16 -1.75
N ASN A 75 -27.35 1.13 -2.59
CA ASN A 75 -26.09 0.46 -2.86
C ASN A 75 -25.40 1.14 -4.05
N ILE A 76 -24.13 1.45 -3.88
CA ILE A 76 -23.21 1.89 -4.94
C ILE A 76 -22.73 0.64 -5.69
N PRO A 77 -22.86 0.58 -7.03
CA PRO A 77 -22.29 -0.51 -7.82
C PRO A 77 -20.76 -0.48 -7.74
N GLU A 78 -20.17 -1.66 -7.89
CA GLU A 78 -18.73 -1.87 -7.87
C GLU A 78 -18.03 -1.11 -9.01
N GLN A 79 -17.01 -0.32 -8.66
CA GLN A 79 -16.14 0.41 -9.56
C GLN A 79 -14.72 -0.10 -9.38
N MET A 80 -13.96 -0.22 -10.47
CA MET A 80 -12.61 -0.78 -10.48
C MET A 80 -11.70 0.07 -11.37
N ASP A 81 -10.46 0.26 -10.93
CA ASP A 81 -9.35 0.73 -11.77
C ASP A 81 -8.09 -0.10 -11.51
N VAL A 82 -7.05 0.12 -12.31
CA VAL A 82 -5.73 -0.52 -12.16
C VAL A 82 -4.69 0.46 -11.59
N GLY A 83 -3.65 -0.10 -10.98
CA GLY A 83 -2.43 0.66 -10.69
C GLY A 83 -1.73 1.07 -11.99
N ASP A 84 -0.86 2.07 -11.91
CA ASP A 84 -0.12 2.59 -13.07
C ASP A 84 0.78 1.51 -13.70
N VAL A 85 1.25 0.54 -12.90
CA VAL A 85 1.95 -0.67 -13.38
C VAL A 85 1.00 -1.86 -13.50
N SER A 86 0.33 -2.24 -12.41
CA SER A 86 -0.54 -3.44 -12.36
C SER A 86 -1.46 -3.50 -11.12
N GLY A 87 -2.09 -4.67 -10.91
CA GLY A 87 -3.08 -4.91 -9.84
C GLY A 87 -4.38 -4.14 -10.00
N THR A 88 -5.22 -4.18 -8.98
CA THR A 88 -6.57 -3.59 -9.01
C THR A 88 -6.94 -2.88 -7.71
N LEU A 89 -7.57 -1.73 -7.86
CA LEU A 89 -8.30 -1.02 -6.82
C LEU A 89 -9.81 -1.16 -7.08
N LEU A 90 -10.52 -1.68 -6.08
CA LEU A 90 -11.96 -1.89 -6.08
C LEU A 90 -12.63 -0.96 -5.05
N VAL A 91 -13.69 -0.27 -5.47
CA VAL A 91 -14.48 0.63 -4.64
C VAL A 91 -15.96 0.32 -4.78
N ASN A 92 -16.63 0.06 -3.66
CA ASN A 92 -18.09 -0.07 -3.61
C ASN A 92 -18.63 0.38 -2.25
N GLY A 93 -19.96 0.37 -2.05
CA GLY A 93 -20.54 0.66 -0.74
C GLY A 93 -21.98 1.14 -0.79
N GLN A 94 -22.28 2.20 -0.02
CA GLN A 94 -23.64 2.74 0.11
C GLN A 94 -23.70 4.26 0.05
N VAL A 95 -24.84 4.79 -0.40
CA VAL A 95 -25.17 6.23 -0.42
C VAL A 95 -26.56 6.50 0.18
N ASP A 96 -26.65 7.57 0.97
CA ASP A 96 -27.89 8.08 1.55
C ASP A 96 -28.96 8.35 0.47
N GLN A 97 -30.18 7.89 0.72
CA GLN A 97 -31.28 8.01 -0.25
C GLN A 97 -32.17 9.23 0.01
N GLY A 98 -32.68 9.83 -1.07
CA GLY A 98 -33.64 10.93 -1.03
C GLY A 98 -33.23 12.15 -1.87
N SER A 99 -34.17 13.07 -2.05
CA SER A 99 -34.06 14.26 -2.91
C SER A 99 -33.27 15.43 -2.29
N SER A 100 -32.36 15.16 -1.37
CA SER A 100 -31.47 16.16 -0.76
C SER A 100 -30.22 16.35 -1.61
N ASP A 101 -29.82 17.59 -1.88
CA ASP A 101 -28.57 17.93 -2.58
C ASP A 101 -27.32 17.71 -1.68
N ASN A 102 -27.55 17.32 -0.42
CA ASN A 102 -26.55 16.81 0.50
C ASN A 102 -26.64 15.29 0.60
N LYS A 103 -25.51 14.57 0.58
CA LYS A 103 -25.42 13.09 0.59
C LYS A 103 -24.27 12.60 1.46
N GLY A 104 -24.50 11.57 2.27
CA GLY A 104 -23.44 10.74 2.84
C GLY A 104 -23.20 9.50 1.99
N MET A 105 -21.93 9.14 1.79
CA MET A 105 -21.44 7.93 1.14
C MET A 105 -20.53 7.17 2.10
N ARG A 106 -20.61 5.85 2.07
CA ARG A 106 -19.92 4.93 2.98
C ARG A 106 -19.33 3.83 2.12
N LEU A 107 -18.04 3.93 1.84
CA LEU A 107 -17.33 3.12 0.86
C LEU A 107 -16.35 2.17 1.54
N ARG A 108 -16.06 1.06 0.86
CA ARG A 108 -14.95 0.17 1.16
C ARG A 108 -13.98 0.16 0.00
N LEU A 109 -12.70 0.03 0.34
CA LEU A 109 -11.60 -0.07 -0.61
C LEU A 109 -11.01 -1.48 -0.50
N ASP A 110 -10.82 -2.13 -1.65
CA ASP A 110 -10.20 -3.44 -1.77
C ASP A 110 -9.03 -3.29 -2.77
N PHE A 111 -7.82 -3.48 -2.28
CA PHE A 111 -6.59 -3.42 -3.05
C PHE A 111 -6.03 -4.84 -3.21
N THR A 112 -5.79 -5.26 -4.44
CA THR A 112 -5.18 -6.57 -4.76
C THR A 112 -4.01 -6.39 -5.71
N GLU A 113 -2.81 -6.69 -5.21
CA GLU A 113 -1.50 -6.53 -5.86
C GLU A 113 -1.35 -5.17 -6.57
N TYR A 114 -1.96 -4.09 -6.07
CA TYR A 114 -2.09 -2.81 -6.76
C TYR A 114 -0.76 -2.05 -6.78
N GLN A 115 -0.28 -1.63 -7.95
CA GLN A 115 1.06 -1.08 -8.13
C GLN A 115 1.04 0.26 -8.84
N ASP A 116 1.45 1.33 -8.16
CA ASP A 116 1.68 2.65 -8.73
C ASP A 116 3.20 2.97 -8.76
N GLU A 117 3.60 3.82 -9.72
CA GLU A 117 4.97 4.35 -9.81
C GLU A 117 5.06 5.66 -9.01
N ILE A 118 5.93 5.72 -8.01
CA ILE A 118 6.18 6.93 -7.23
C ILE A 118 7.33 7.70 -7.88
N PRO A 119 7.14 9.00 -8.23
CA PRO A 119 8.17 9.82 -8.83
C PRO A 119 9.21 10.29 -7.79
N GLU A 120 10.23 9.47 -7.57
CA GLU A 120 11.42 9.81 -6.79
C GLU A 120 12.46 10.57 -7.66
N PRO A 121 13.44 11.30 -7.07
CA PRO A 121 14.28 12.23 -7.82
C PRO A 121 15.41 11.57 -8.63
N ASP A 122 15.80 10.33 -8.28
CA ASP A 122 16.93 9.61 -8.88
C ASP A 122 16.49 8.33 -9.66
N GLU A 123 15.38 7.70 -9.29
CA GLU A 123 14.71 6.59 -10.00
C GLU A 123 13.19 6.58 -9.73
N GLU A 124 12.42 5.74 -10.42
CA GLU A 124 10.96 5.56 -10.18
C GLU A 124 10.77 4.36 -9.26
N LEU A 125 10.11 4.55 -8.11
CA LEU A 125 9.93 3.53 -7.07
C LEU A 125 8.57 2.84 -7.26
N VAL A 126 8.55 1.50 -7.35
CA VAL A 126 7.29 0.75 -7.55
C VAL A 126 6.83 0.16 -6.22
N VAL A 127 5.69 0.65 -5.72
CA VAL A 127 5.12 0.21 -4.45
C VAL A 127 3.85 -0.59 -4.69
N ILE A 128 3.79 -1.77 -4.08
CA ILE A 128 2.61 -2.63 -4.07
C ILE A 128 1.79 -2.28 -2.84
N TYR A 129 0.49 -2.04 -3.02
CA TYR A 129 -0.48 -1.86 -1.96
C TYR A 129 -1.53 -2.98 -2.01
N ASP A 130 -1.77 -3.61 -0.87
CA ASP A 130 -2.72 -4.70 -0.68
C ASP A 130 -3.63 -4.41 0.53
N THR A 131 -4.86 -4.93 0.49
CA THR A 131 -5.70 -5.13 1.68
C THR A 131 -5.70 -6.60 2.07
N ASP A 132 -6.03 -6.92 3.33
CA ASP A 132 -6.06 -8.33 3.78
C ASP A 132 -7.05 -9.15 2.94
N PRO A 133 -6.59 -10.15 2.16
CA PRO A 133 -7.44 -10.93 1.26
C PRO A 133 -8.37 -11.91 1.99
N GLU A 134 -8.19 -12.10 3.31
CA GLU A 134 -9.11 -12.87 4.15
C GLU A 134 -10.09 -11.97 4.95
N ALA A 135 -9.95 -10.64 4.90
CA ALA A 135 -10.81 -9.71 5.62
C ALA A 135 -12.27 -9.77 5.18
N ALA A 136 -13.19 -9.61 6.14
CA ALA A 136 -14.58 -9.37 5.81
C ALA A 136 -14.75 -7.98 5.18
N PHE A 137 -15.79 -7.80 4.36
CA PHE A 137 -16.13 -6.52 3.74
C PHE A 137 -16.21 -5.32 4.72
N GLU A 138 -16.61 -5.57 5.97
CA GLU A 138 -16.70 -4.52 7.00
C GLU A 138 -15.36 -4.17 7.68
N GLU A 139 -14.32 -4.96 7.43
CA GLU A 139 -12.96 -4.85 7.97
C GLU A 139 -12.00 -4.18 6.96
N LEU A 140 -12.35 -4.19 5.66
CA LEU A 140 -11.67 -3.41 4.61
C LEU A 140 -11.60 -1.90 4.94
N PRO A 141 -10.55 -1.18 4.50
CA PRO A 141 -10.42 0.27 4.68
C PRO A 141 -11.70 1.04 4.32
N TYR A 142 -12.08 1.93 5.23
CA TYR A 142 -13.34 2.65 5.19
C TYR A 142 -13.14 4.07 4.70
N LEU A 143 -13.84 4.43 3.62
CA LEU A 143 -13.87 5.79 3.07
C LEU A 143 -15.29 6.37 3.23
N GLU A 144 -15.47 7.29 4.18
CA GLU A 144 -16.72 8.06 4.30
C GLU A 144 -16.57 9.39 3.58
N ILE A 145 -17.58 9.76 2.78
CA ILE A 145 -17.64 11.05 2.08
C ILE A 145 -18.98 11.72 2.39
N ARG A 146 -18.97 13.03 2.61
CA ARG A 146 -20.14 13.89 2.82
C ARG A 146 -20.15 14.96 1.75
N LEU A 147 -21.00 14.78 0.75
CA LEU A 147 -21.24 15.73 -0.32
C LEU A 147 -22.23 16.80 0.14
N ARG A 148 -21.95 18.05 -0.24
CA ARG A 148 -22.75 19.25 0.02
C ARG A 148 -23.07 19.96 -1.28
N ASP A 149 -24.30 20.47 -1.37
CA ASP A 149 -24.76 21.37 -2.43
C ASP A 149 -24.47 20.86 -3.87
N ILE A 150 -24.72 19.57 -4.11
CA ILE A 150 -24.59 18.89 -5.41
C ILE A 150 -25.39 19.64 -6.51
N PRO A 151 -24.85 19.82 -7.73
CA PRO A 151 -23.57 19.28 -8.22
C PRO A 151 -22.35 20.19 -8.01
N ASP A 152 -22.55 21.50 -7.89
CA ASP A 152 -21.49 22.52 -7.84
C ASP A 152 -21.22 22.98 -6.40
N GLY A 153 -20.70 22.06 -5.58
CA GLY A 153 -20.58 22.21 -4.13
C GLY A 153 -19.26 21.68 -3.58
N THR A 154 -19.29 21.09 -2.38
CA THR A 154 -18.07 20.61 -1.69
C THR A 154 -18.22 19.18 -1.20
N PHE A 155 -17.09 18.56 -0.88
CA PHE A 155 -17.04 17.31 -0.13
C PHE A 155 -16.10 17.42 1.08
N GLU A 156 -16.47 16.71 2.14
CA GLU A 156 -15.61 16.37 3.28
C GLU A 156 -15.54 14.85 3.36
N GLY A 157 -14.41 14.26 3.73
CA GLY A 157 -14.32 12.81 3.91
C GLY A 157 -13.30 12.36 4.94
N VAL A 158 -13.32 11.08 5.28
CA VAL A 158 -12.29 10.41 6.07
C VAL A 158 -11.97 9.04 5.47
N LEU A 159 -10.69 8.67 5.47
CA LEU A 159 -10.20 7.32 5.17
C LEU A 159 -9.52 6.76 6.40
N THR A 160 -10.01 5.61 6.88
CA THR A 160 -9.38 4.89 7.99
C THR A 160 -9.26 3.41 7.64
N GLY A 161 -8.07 2.82 7.76
CA GLY A 161 -7.85 1.41 7.47
C GLY A 161 -6.37 1.01 7.49
N GLU A 162 -6.12 -0.29 7.56
CA GLU A 162 -4.80 -0.89 7.41
C GLU A 162 -4.57 -1.31 5.95
N PHE A 163 -3.37 -1.05 5.45
CA PHE A 163 -2.87 -1.43 4.14
C PHE A 163 -1.55 -2.16 4.31
N PHE A 164 -1.31 -3.17 3.49
CA PHE A 164 -0.06 -3.91 3.43
C PHE A 164 0.75 -3.38 2.26
N MET A 165 2.03 -3.07 2.52
CA MET A 165 2.97 -2.61 1.50
C MET A 165 3.91 -3.76 1.14
N GLY A 166 4.25 -3.88 -0.13
CA GLY A 166 5.23 -4.82 -0.64
C GLY A 166 5.98 -4.29 -1.86
N GLY A 167 6.92 -5.10 -2.35
CA GLY A 167 7.82 -4.72 -3.44
C GLY A 167 9.09 -4.10 -2.87
N GLU A 168 9.41 -2.87 -3.26
CA GLU A 168 10.61 -2.17 -2.77
C GLU A 168 10.44 -1.58 -1.36
N LEU A 169 9.19 -1.50 -0.87
CA LEU A 169 8.84 -1.10 0.48
C LEU A 169 7.90 -2.14 1.11
N GLU A 170 8.37 -2.85 2.14
CA GLU A 170 7.57 -3.84 2.87
C GLU A 170 7.04 -3.31 4.21
N GLY A 171 5.87 -3.79 4.65
CA GLY A 171 5.33 -3.54 5.99
C GLY A 171 3.80 -3.45 6.02
N SER A 172 3.23 -2.96 7.13
CA SER A 172 1.85 -2.45 7.15
C SER A 172 1.79 -0.99 7.59
N VAL A 173 0.77 -0.29 7.10
CA VAL A 173 0.47 1.10 7.43
C VAL A 173 -1.01 1.24 7.78
N VAL A 174 -1.28 1.87 8.91
CA VAL A 174 -2.63 2.29 9.30
C VAL A 174 -2.79 3.76 8.96
N LEU A 175 -3.76 4.07 8.11
CA LEU A 175 -4.11 5.43 7.73
C LEU A 175 -5.25 5.95 8.62
N ASP A 176 -5.15 7.21 9.03
CA ASP A 176 -6.27 8.01 9.53
C ASP A 176 -6.19 9.40 8.89
N LEU A 177 -6.91 9.53 7.77
CA LEU A 177 -6.85 10.70 6.88
C LEU A 177 -8.22 11.40 6.82
N SER A 178 -8.17 12.71 6.69
CA SER A 178 -9.30 13.60 6.44
C SER A 178 -9.11 14.33 5.12
N PHE A 179 -10.19 14.45 4.35
CA PHE A 179 -10.21 15.10 3.03
C PHE A 179 -11.20 16.26 3.01
N THR A 180 -10.86 17.30 2.25
CA THR A 180 -11.81 18.33 1.82
C THR A 180 -11.56 18.68 0.37
N GLY A 181 -12.59 19.03 -0.40
CA GLY A 181 -12.41 19.56 -1.76
C GLY A 181 -13.72 20.02 -2.38
N ASP A 182 -13.64 20.48 -3.64
CA ASP A 182 -14.80 20.96 -4.40
C ASP A 182 -15.29 19.87 -5.38
N ILE A 183 -16.60 19.88 -5.68
CA ILE A 183 -17.23 19.08 -6.73
C ILE A 183 -17.88 19.97 -7.79
N GLN A 184 -18.00 19.45 -9.01
CA GLN A 184 -18.65 20.09 -10.16
C GLN A 184 -19.53 19.09 -10.94
N ASP A 185 -20.48 19.60 -11.72
CA ASP A 185 -21.24 18.81 -12.71
C ASP A 185 -20.29 18.14 -13.73
N ASP A 186 -20.42 16.82 -13.92
CA ASP A 186 -19.62 16.03 -14.88
C ASP A 186 -20.05 16.24 -16.36
N GLY A 187 -21.06 17.08 -16.60
CA GLY A 187 -21.65 17.38 -17.90
C GLY A 187 -22.60 16.30 -18.44
N ASN A 188 -22.77 15.20 -17.70
CA ASN A 188 -23.67 14.08 -18.00
C ASN A 188 -24.81 13.96 -16.96
N GLY A 189 -24.82 14.82 -15.93
CA GLY A 189 -25.81 14.84 -14.85
C GLY A 189 -25.37 14.10 -13.58
N GLY A 190 -24.09 13.74 -13.49
CA GLY A 190 -23.41 13.28 -12.28
C GLY A 190 -22.53 14.39 -11.68
N VAL A 191 -21.60 13.98 -10.81
CA VAL A 191 -20.58 14.86 -10.22
C VAL A 191 -19.17 14.30 -10.40
N GLU A 192 -18.20 15.19 -10.51
CA GLU A 192 -16.77 14.89 -10.43
C GLU A 192 -16.07 15.84 -9.45
N ARG A 193 -14.83 15.52 -9.06
CA ARG A 193 -13.99 16.43 -8.25
C ARG A 193 -13.48 17.56 -9.11
N VAL A 194 -13.37 18.76 -8.56
CA VAL A 194 -12.57 19.84 -9.18
C VAL A 194 -11.08 19.46 -9.04
N PRO A 195 -10.30 19.31 -10.13
CA PRO A 195 -8.88 18.95 -10.04
C PRO A 195 -8.05 20.03 -9.31
N GLY A 196 -7.11 19.63 -8.45
CA GLY A 196 -6.30 20.55 -7.65
C GLY A 196 -7.04 21.23 -6.49
N SER A 197 -8.24 20.76 -6.14
CA SER A 197 -9.03 21.28 -5.00
C SER A 197 -8.96 20.40 -3.75
N VAL A 198 -8.46 19.16 -3.87
CA VAL A 198 -8.50 18.20 -2.77
C VAL A 198 -7.35 18.47 -1.82
N VAL A 199 -7.65 18.74 -0.55
CA VAL A 199 -6.64 18.80 0.51
C VAL A 199 -6.79 17.55 1.38
N VAL A 200 -5.69 16.84 1.57
CA VAL A 200 -5.59 15.64 2.40
C VAL A 200 -4.75 15.98 3.63
N THR A 201 -5.26 15.68 4.83
CA THR A 201 -4.53 15.85 6.08
C THR A 201 -4.74 14.66 7.01
N GLY A 202 -3.75 14.24 7.77
CA GLY A 202 -3.92 13.17 8.76
C GLY A 202 -2.62 12.49 9.14
N THR A 203 -2.67 11.20 9.45
CA THR A 203 -1.48 10.41 9.81
C THR A 203 -1.41 9.07 9.09
N ALA A 204 -0.18 8.65 8.79
CA ALA A 204 0.18 7.27 8.50
C ALA A 204 0.97 6.70 9.69
N ASP A 205 0.51 5.61 10.29
CA ASP A 205 1.13 4.91 11.43
C ASP A 205 1.70 3.57 10.96
N SER A 206 2.98 3.30 11.25
CA SER A 206 3.68 2.06 10.94
C SER A 206 4.65 1.67 12.06
N GLU A 207 5.29 0.51 11.96
CA GLU A 207 6.29 0.09 12.96
C GLU A 207 7.50 1.04 13.06
N TYR A 208 7.75 1.83 12.01
CA TYR A 208 8.83 2.82 11.94
C TYR A 208 8.46 4.18 12.57
N GLY A 209 7.16 4.48 12.71
CA GLY A 209 6.67 5.68 13.37
C GLY A 209 5.31 6.18 12.86
N VAL A 210 4.90 7.33 13.40
CA VAL A 210 3.71 8.07 12.94
C VAL A 210 4.17 9.29 12.15
N TYR A 211 3.63 9.44 10.94
CA TYR A 211 4.01 10.48 9.98
C TYR A 211 2.80 11.34 9.66
N ASP A 212 2.97 12.67 9.77
CA ASP A 212 1.93 13.63 9.38
C ASP A 212 1.81 13.68 7.85
N VAL A 213 0.58 13.56 7.35
CA VAL A 213 0.22 13.72 5.94
C VAL A 213 -0.42 15.10 5.76
N ASP A 214 0.07 15.88 4.78
CA ASP A 214 -0.50 17.17 4.35
C ASP A 214 -0.17 17.35 2.85
N VAL A 215 -1.11 17.00 1.97
CA VAL A 215 -0.93 17.01 0.49
C VAL A 215 -2.14 17.60 -0.25
N THR A 216 -1.99 17.94 -1.53
CA THR A 216 -3.03 18.58 -2.35
C THR A 216 -3.13 17.96 -3.74
N LEU A 217 -4.33 17.51 -4.14
CA LEU A 217 -4.66 16.72 -5.35
C LEU A 217 -5.69 17.42 -6.27
#